data_AF-A0A1W9TBA5-F1
#
_entry.id   AF-A0A1W9TBA5-F1
#
_cell.length_a   1.000
_cell.length_b   1.000
_cell.length_c   1.000
_cell.angle_alpha   90.00
_cell.angle_beta   90.00
_cell.angle_gamma   90.00
#
_symmetry.space_group_name_H-M   'P 1'
#
loop_
_entity.id
_entity.type
_entity.pdbx_description
1 polymer ?
#
loop_
_entity_poly.entity_id
_entity_poly.type
_entity_poly.pdbx_seq_one_letter_code
_entity_poly.pdbx_strand_id
1 'polypeptide(L)' 'MPADFSFEKMCSKITSMGKREVVRRLLNFDGPMKMDFSADYLEKLNTDRLRHILLAAFVTVNRKP' A
#
# COMPACT_ATOMS: atom_id res chain seq x y z
N MET A 1 -12.38 21.43 -3.27
CA MET A 1 -12.04 20.40 -2.26
C MET A 1 -12.05 19.02 -2.90
N PRO A 2 -10.91 18.46 -3.35
CA PRO A 2 -10.88 17.10 -3.91
C PRO A 2 -9.86 16.13 -3.26
N ALA A 3 -9.07 16.56 -2.27
CA ALA A 3 -8.00 15.74 -1.71
C ALA A 3 -8.52 14.59 -0.83
N ASP A 4 -9.47 14.87 0.09
CA ASP A 4 -10.02 13.86 1.01
C ASP A 4 -10.79 12.73 0.31
N PHE A 5 -11.58 13.06 -0.72
CA PHE A 5 -12.37 12.08 -1.47
C PHE A 5 -11.49 11.07 -2.24
N SER A 6 -10.26 11.48 -2.59
CA SER A 6 -9.29 10.63 -3.27
C SER A 6 -8.59 9.69 -2.30
N PHE A 7 -8.31 10.15 -1.08
CA PHE A 7 -7.71 9.35 -0.02
C PHE A 7 -8.65 8.25 0.46
N GLU A 8 -9.91 8.58 0.76
CA GLU A 8 -10.88 7.61 1.27
C GLU A 8 -11.17 6.49 0.26
N LYS A 9 -11.35 6.84 -1.03
CA LYS A 9 -11.49 5.86 -2.12
C LYS A 9 -10.25 4.98 -2.27
N MET A 10 -9.06 5.53 -2.05
CA MET A 10 -7.81 4.78 -2.11
C MET A 10 -7.71 3.79 -0.95
N CYS A 11 -8.07 4.22 0.26
CA CYS A 11 -8.17 3.36 1.44
C CYS A 11 -9.13 2.19 1.18
N SER A 12 -10.37 2.47 0.74
CA SER A 12 -11.33 1.41 0.41
C SER A 12 -10.81 0.44 -0.64
N LYS A 13 -10.10 0.95 -1.66
CA LYS A 13 -9.48 0.13 -2.70
C LYS A 13 -8.41 -0.81 -2.13
N ILE A 14 -7.55 -0.32 -1.22
CA ILE A 14 -6.52 -1.14 -0.57
C ILE A 14 -7.18 -2.21 0.31
N THR A 15 -8.23 -1.87 1.06
CA THR A 15 -8.93 -2.83 1.93
C THR A 15 -9.59 -3.96 1.14
N SER A 16 -10.10 -3.69 -0.05
CA SER A 16 -10.71 -4.68 -0.94
C SER A 16 -9.70 -5.51 -1.76
N MET A 17 -8.41 -5.15 -1.77
CA MET A 17 -7.41 -5.87 -2.57
C MET A 17 -7.13 -7.28 -2.04
N GLY A 18 -6.96 -8.23 -2.98
CA GLY A 18 -6.47 -9.57 -2.70
C GLY A 18 -4.96 -9.62 -2.51
N LYS A 19 -4.46 -10.66 -1.82
CA LYS A 19 -3.03 -10.82 -1.46
C LYS A 19 -2.07 -10.57 -2.61
N ARG A 20 -2.25 -11.26 -3.74
CA ARG A 20 -1.37 -11.15 -4.93
C ARG A 20 -1.31 -9.72 -5.47
N GLU A 21 -2.42 -9.00 -5.44
CA GLU A 21 -2.48 -7.63 -5.94
C GLU A 21 -1.73 -6.66 -5.02
N VAL A 22 -1.87 -6.83 -3.70
CA VAL A 22 -1.12 -6.05 -2.70
C VAL A 22 0.38 -6.32 -2.82
N VAL A 23 0.79 -7.59 -2.94
CA VAL A 23 2.20 -7.96 -3.12
C VAL A 23 2.79 -7.31 -4.38
N ARG A 24 2.07 -7.37 -5.51
CA ARG A 24 2.51 -6.72 -6.75
C ARG A 24 2.69 -5.22 -6.57
N ARG A 25 1.77 -4.55 -5.86
CA ARG A 25 1.87 -3.10 -5.59
C ARG A 25 3.01 -2.75 -4.65
N LEU A 26 3.28 -3.57 -3.62
CA LEU A 26 4.39 -3.36 -2.70
C LEU A 26 5.75 -3.53 -3.40
N LEU A 27 5.87 -4.51 -4.31
CA LEU A 27 7.10 -4.73 -5.09
C LEU A 27 7.37 -3.65 -6.14
N ASN A 28 6.30 -3.04 -6.68
CA ASN A 28 6.39 -1.98 -7.68
C ASN A 28 5.99 -0.61 -7.10
N PHE A 29 6.23 -0.41 -5.79
CA PHE A 29 5.82 0.83 -5.12
C PHE A 29 6.76 1.97 -5.55
N ASP A 30 6.27 2.83 -6.44
CA ASP A 30 6.99 4.01 -6.94
C ASP A 30 6.72 5.21 -6.01
N GLY A 31 7.33 5.15 -4.82
CA GLY A 31 7.26 6.22 -3.83
C GLY A 31 8.64 6.78 -3.49
N PRO A 32 8.73 7.96 -2.83
CA PRO A 32 9.99 8.55 -2.36
C PRO A 32 10.77 7.65 -1.39
N MET A 33 10.13 6.62 -0.83
CA MET A 33 10.76 5.60 -0.01
C MET A 33 10.83 4.29 -0.80
N LYS A 34 12.05 3.81 -1.03
CA LYS A 34 12.28 2.51 -1.66
C LYS A 34 11.86 1.40 -0.69
N MET A 35 10.83 0.65 -1.07
CA MET A 35 10.43 -0.54 -0.35
C MET A 35 11.36 -1.70 -0.73
N ASP A 36 12.39 -1.93 0.07
CA ASP A 36 13.30 -3.08 -0.09
C ASP A 36 12.65 -4.36 0.47
N PHE A 37 11.41 -4.64 0.05
CA PHE A 37 10.71 -5.89 0.39
C PHE A 37 11.01 -6.95 -0.66
N SER A 38 11.39 -8.15 -0.20
CA SER A 38 11.50 -9.32 -1.07
C SER A 38 10.14 -9.99 -1.28
N ALA A 39 9.92 -10.57 -2.46
CA ALA A 39 8.68 -11.30 -2.76
C ALA A 39 8.42 -12.45 -1.76
N ASP A 40 9.46 -13.19 -1.38
CA ASP A 40 9.39 -14.25 -0.37
C ASP A 40 8.91 -13.75 1.00
N TYR A 41 9.37 -12.57 1.42
CA TYR A 41 8.94 -11.95 2.67
C TYR A 41 7.45 -11.59 2.62
N LEU A 42 7.00 -10.97 1.52
CA LEU A 42 5.61 -10.55 1.37
C LEU A 42 4.65 -11.75 1.25
N GLU A 43 5.06 -12.83 0.59
CA GLU A 43 4.26 -14.04 0.46
C GLU A 43 4.07 -14.77 1.80
N LYS A 44 4.98 -14.61 2.76
CA LYS A 44 4.84 -15.14 4.13
C LYS A 44 3.88 -14.34 5.01
N LEU A 45 3.53 -13.12 4.62
CA LEU A 45 2.62 -12.27 5.39
C LEU A 45 1.15 -12.57 5.08
N ASN A 46 0.31 -12.28 6.07
CA ASN A 46 -1.14 -12.33 5.92
C ASN A 46 -1.62 -11.14 5.08
N THR A 47 -2.70 -11.35 4.33
CA THR A 47 -3.31 -10.34 3.46
C THR A 47 -3.60 -9.04 4.21
N ASP A 48 -4.10 -9.13 5.44
CA ASP A 48 -4.39 -7.96 6.27
C ASP A 48 -3.13 -7.12 6.58
N ARG A 49 -2.04 -7.77 7.00
CA ARG A 49 -0.75 -7.10 7.22
C ARG A 49 -0.23 -6.44 5.95
N LEU A 50 -0.34 -7.12 4.81
CA LEU A 50 0.09 -6.56 3.53
C LEU A 50 -0.71 -5.30 3.18
N ARG A 51 -2.03 -5.31 3.38
CA ARG A 51 -2.88 -4.12 3.16
C ARG A 51 -2.48 -2.98 4.09
N HIS A 52 -2.21 -3.27 5.36
CA HIS A 52 -1.74 -2.28 6.32
C HIS A 52 -0.39 -1.66 5.92
N ILE A 53 0.57 -2.47 5.47
CA ILE A 53 1.87 -1.97 5.00
C ILE A 53 1.68 -1.04 3.79
N LEU A 54 0.86 -1.47 2.81
CA LEU A 54 0.59 -0.67 1.62
C LEU A 54 -0.11 0.64 1.98
N LEU A 55 -1.09 0.59 2.88
CA LEU A 55 -1.81 1.78 3.37
C LEU A 55 -0.86 2.76 4.08
N ALA A 56 -0.04 2.27 5.01
CA ALA A 56 0.92 3.09 5.76
C ALA A 56 1.91 3.79 4.83
N ALA A 57 2.37 3.10 3.79
CA ALA A 57 3.24 3.68 2.79
C ALA A 57 2.55 4.77 1.97
N PHE A 58 1.34 4.52 1.49
CA PHE A 58 0.55 5.55 0.80
C PHE A 58 0.30 6.78 1.68
N VAL A 59 -0.06 6.59 2.94
CA VAL A 59 -0.22 7.68 3.92
C VAL A 59 1.08 8.46 4.08
N THR A 60 2.21 7.78 4.23
CA THR A 60 3.52 8.41 4.38
C THR A 60 3.89 9.26 3.16
N VAL A 61 3.61 8.78 1.95
CA VAL A 61 3.90 9.53 0.71
C VAL A 61 2.95 10.71 0.50
N ASN A 62 1.67 10.56 0.85
CA ASN A 62 0.67 11.63 0.69
C ASN A 62 0.74 12.68 1.80
N ARG A 63 1.37 12.35 2.92
CA ARG A 63 1.70 13.31 3.99
C ARG A 63 2.89 14.15 3.55
N LYS A 64 2.66 15.10 2.63
CA LYS A 64 3.60 16.20 2.41
C LYS A 64 3.82 16.96 3.74
N PRO A 65 5.04 17.41 4.05
CA PRO A 65 5.25 18.40 5.11
C PRO A 65 4.52 19.72 4.80
#